data_AF-A0AAW2MN25-F1
#
_entry.id   AF-A0AAW2MN25-F1
#
_cell.length_a   1.000
_cell.length_b   1.000
_cell.length_c   1.000
_cell.angle_alpha   90.00
_cell.angle_beta   90.00
_cell.angle_gamma   90.00
#
_symmetry.space_group_name_H-M   'P 1'
#
loop_
_entity.id
_entity.type
_entity.pdbx_description
1 polymer ?
#
loop_
_entity_poly.entity_id
_entity_poly.type
_entity_poly.pdbx_seq_one_letter_code
_entity_poly.pdbx_strand_id
1 'polypeptide(L)'
;MSSRSIFVLVTFVVYKVVGWGTVDPTKGFISQHLNQSNLVIQRPYDVPEDERYSFKNGVHKLWVFKTDKPHTPTSKTNPRTEIRVRGNDYSSGVWQFEAFGYVPYGTSGVCIMQVFGSSPPQATTLMLRVYNGTLSYYRAPVVVPNIYGRWFKLNVVHDVEGRRVEVYIDGVLKYEAAGRGRGEAEGTSHYFKCGVYAQNDASYYMESRWKKIRVVTDVAMGLDHNPLIIHLNASPEQWFNRWRKVFGFEAMWTRATECEELIRTLWGGGTESLALGISTQVWGLSGARCAEARVVWTFLEKVLLKLGFHPNFISLVLMCVSTTSYSIMLSGQIFGYSHPKRGLRQWDTLSAYLFLFRVEALNHFISMTEANGKLRGVAVSRHGPRVSHLLFADDTLILCQATNEAMQCVGRVLSLFEKAPGLKVNLEKS
;
A
#
# COMPACT_ATOMS: atom_id res chain seq x y z
N MET A 1 -23.68 62.94 -15.72
CA MET A 1 -23.03 62.36 -16.91
C MET A 1 -21.73 61.73 -16.44
N SER A 2 -21.74 60.43 -16.17
CA SER A 2 -21.14 59.39 -17.04
C SER A 2 -19.63 59.52 -17.20
N SER A 3 -18.86 58.70 -16.48
CA SER A 3 -17.93 57.75 -17.11
C SER A 3 -17.32 56.84 -16.04
N ARG A 4 -17.67 55.56 -16.08
CA ARG A 4 -17.00 54.49 -15.32
C ARG A 4 -15.70 54.16 -16.03
N SER A 5 -14.56 54.42 -15.40
CA SER A 5 -13.26 53.90 -15.86
C SER A 5 -12.96 52.59 -15.13
N ILE A 6 -13.02 51.49 -15.87
CA ILE A 6 -12.63 50.15 -15.42
C ILE A 6 -11.10 50.08 -15.47
N PHE A 7 -10.46 49.91 -14.31
CA PHE A 7 -9.04 49.56 -14.22
C PHE A 7 -8.90 48.05 -14.47
N VAL A 8 -8.37 47.66 -15.64
CA VAL A 8 -7.90 46.29 -15.89
C VAL A 8 -6.44 46.21 -15.45
N LEU A 9 -6.20 45.57 -14.32
CA LEU A 9 -4.86 45.25 -13.84
C LEU A 9 -4.34 44.03 -14.64
N VAL A 10 -3.51 44.27 -15.66
CA VAL A 10 -2.81 43.21 -16.38
C VAL A 10 -1.56 42.84 -15.58
N THR A 11 -1.67 41.80 -14.75
CA THR A 11 -0.52 41.20 -14.07
C THR A 11 0.29 40.40 -15.07
N PHE A 12 1.44 40.94 -15.51
CA PHE A 12 2.47 40.15 -16.19
C PHE A 12 3.09 39.18 -15.17
N VAL A 13 2.62 37.92 -15.17
CA VAL A 13 3.34 36.83 -14.52
C VAL A 13 4.50 36.43 -15.44
N VAL A 14 5.67 36.99 -15.19
CA VAL A 14 6.93 36.46 -15.71
C VAL A 14 7.15 35.12 -15.01
N TYR A 15 6.76 34.03 -15.65
CA TYR A 15 7.23 32.71 -15.24
C TYR A 15 8.76 32.71 -15.42
N LYS A 16 9.49 32.78 -14.30
CA LYS A 16 10.85 32.26 -14.28
C LYS A 16 10.77 30.80 -14.70
N VAL A 17 11.25 30.51 -15.89
CA VAL A 17 11.55 29.15 -16.34
C VAL A 17 12.68 28.66 -15.43
N VAL A 18 12.31 28.03 -14.32
CA VAL A 18 13.21 27.13 -13.61
C VAL A 18 13.36 25.95 -14.55
N GLY A 19 14.54 25.79 -15.17
CA GLY A 19 14.84 24.63 -15.98
C GLY A 19 14.56 23.37 -15.16
N TRP A 20 13.59 22.55 -15.61
CA TRP A 20 13.35 21.25 -15.04
C TRP A 20 14.59 20.40 -15.34
N GLY A 21 15.44 20.22 -14.33
CA GLY A 21 16.44 19.16 -14.37
C GLY A 21 15.73 17.81 -14.58
N THR A 22 16.40 16.87 -15.24
CA THR A 22 15.91 15.49 -15.37
C THR A 22 15.62 14.93 -13.97
N VAL A 23 14.35 14.78 -13.60
CA VAL A 23 13.96 14.10 -12.37
C VAL A 23 14.17 12.61 -12.60
N ASP A 24 14.94 11.94 -11.75
CA ASP A 24 15.11 10.49 -11.82
C ASP A 24 13.74 9.81 -11.65
N PRO A 25 13.20 9.13 -12.70
CA PRO A 25 11.87 8.51 -12.64
C PRO A 25 11.81 7.33 -11.66
N THR A 26 12.96 6.90 -11.12
CA THR A 26 13.08 5.82 -10.13
C THR A 26 13.10 6.36 -8.70
N LYS A 27 13.11 7.69 -8.49
CA LYS A 27 13.16 8.28 -7.15
C LYS A 27 11.92 7.89 -6.32
N GLY A 28 12.16 7.26 -5.17
CA GLY A 28 11.11 6.80 -4.25
C GLY A 28 10.71 5.33 -4.43
N PHE A 29 11.11 4.69 -5.52
CA PHE A 29 10.83 3.26 -5.74
C PHE A 29 11.85 2.36 -5.04
N ILE A 30 11.39 1.17 -4.62
CA ILE A 30 12.22 0.12 -4.03
C ILE A 30 12.54 -0.93 -5.08
N SER A 31 13.83 -1.22 -5.25
CA SER A 31 14.29 -2.24 -6.20
C SER A 31 13.86 -3.63 -5.78
N GLN A 32 13.25 -4.36 -6.70
CA GLN A 32 12.98 -5.79 -6.53
C GLN A 32 14.24 -6.58 -6.85
N HIS A 33 14.44 -7.67 -6.11
CA HIS A 33 15.55 -8.57 -6.38
C HIS A 33 15.27 -9.35 -7.67
N LEU A 34 16.11 -9.14 -8.68
CA LEU A 34 16.10 -9.90 -9.93
C LEU A 34 17.42 -10.63 -10.10
N ASN A 35 17.35 -11.94 -10.28
CA ASN A 35 18.46 -12.76 -10.73
C ASN A 35 18.13 -13.37 -12.11
N GLN A 36 19.07 -14.14 -12.66
CA GLN A 36 18.91 -14.70 -14.00
C GLN A 36 17.75 -15.70 -14.12
N SER A 37 17.37 -16.39 -13.03
CA SER A 37 16.21 -17.29 -13.03
C SER A 37 14.87 -16.55 -13.18
N ASN A 38 14.84 -15.25 -12.86
CA ASN A 38 13.66 -14.41 -13.07
C ASN A 38 13.48 -14.02 -14.55
N LEU A 39 14.51 -14.11 -15.38
CA LEU A 39 14.48 -13.67 -16.78
C LEU A 39 14.22 -14.86 -17.72
N VAL A 40 12.94 -15.25 -17.84
CA VAL A 40 12.56 -16.41 -18.64
C VAL A 40 12.51 -16.07 -20.13
N ILE A 41 13.30 -16.78 -20.93
CA ILE A 41 13.33 -16.60 -22.38
C ILE A 41 12.15 -17.32 -23.02
N GLN A 42 11.28 -16.58 -23.69
CA GLN A 42 10.26 -17.10 -24.60
C GLN A 42 10.79 -16.98 -26.01
N ARG A 43 10.92 -18.10 -26.73
CA ARG A 43 11.48 -18.20 -28.08
C ARG A 43 10.59 -19.08 -28.98
N PRO A 44 10.79 -19.12 -30.31
CA PRO A 44 10.12 -20.10 -31.17
C PRO A 44 10.31 -21.53 -30.62
N TYR A 45 9.22 -22.30 -30.57
CA TYR A 45 9.23 -23.60 -29.87
C TYR A 45 10.17 -24.63 -30.53
N ASP A 46 10.42 -24.49 -31.83
CA ASP A 46 11.17 -25.42 -32.68
C ASP A 46 12.63 -24.99 -32.92
N VAL A 47 13.06 -23.86 -32.37
CA VAL A 47 14.41 -23.33 -32.57
C VAL A 47 15.17 -23.27 -31.24
N PRO A 48 16.39 -23.84 -31.12
CA PRO A 48 17.21 -23.77 -29.92
C PRO A 48 17.38 -22.34 -29.36
N GLU A 49 17.66 -22.23 -28.06
CA GLU A 49 17.75 -20.92 -27.41
C GLU A 49 18.91 -20.07 -27.91
N ASP A 50 20.09 -20.66 -28.03
CA ASP A 50 21.31 -20.03 -28.50
C ASP A 50 21.25 -19.56 -29.96
N GLU A 51 20.28 -20.08 -30.73
CA GLU A 51 20.00 -19.63 -32.10
C GLU A 51 19.11 -18.38 -32.18
N ARG A 52 18.48 -17.95 -31.09
CA ARG A 52 17.60 -16.77 -31.05
C ARG A 52 17.84 -15.83 -29.87
N TYR A 53 18.69 -16.24 -28.94
CA TYR A 53 19.05 -15.52 -27.74
C TYR A 53 20.54 -15.70 -27.43
N SER A 54 21.17 -14.66 -26.92
CA SER A 54 22.47 -14.80 -26.26
C SER A 54 22.63 -13.79 -25.14
N PHE A 55 23.41 -14.16 -24.14
CA PHE A 55 23.82 -13.26 -23.06
C PHE A 55 25.34 -13.17 -23.02
N LYS A 56 25.89 -12.04 -23.44
CA LYS A 56 27.34 -11.81 -23.48
C LYS A 56 27.64 -10.41 -22.93
N ASN A 57 28.64 -10.31 -22.05
CA ASN A 57 29.10 -9.04 -21.47
C ASN A 57 27.97 -8.20 -20.85
N GLY A 58 27.04 -8.86 -20.15
CA GLY A 58 25.89 -8.19 -19.50
C GLY A 58 24.80 -7.71 -20.46
N VAL A 59 24.85 -8.10 -21.74
CA VAL A 59 23.87 -7.74 -22.77
C VAL A 59 23.09 -8.97 -23.20
N HIS A 60 21.77 -8.91 -23.05
CA HIS A 60 20.82 -9.83 -23.66
C HIS A 60 20.59 -9.40 -25.11
N LYS A 61 20.96 -10.24 -26.07
CA LYS A 61 20.64 -10.07 -27.49
C LYS A 61 19.51 -11.04 -27.83
N LEU A 62 18.40 -10.52 -28.36
CA LEU A 62 17.22 -11.31 -28.74
C LEU A 62 16.90 -11.03 -30.21
N TRP A 63 16.72 -12.08 -31.01
CA TRP A 63 16.34 -11.93 -32.41
C TRP A 63 15.34 -12.99 -32.85
N VAL A 64 14.58 -12.68 -33.89
CA VAL A 64 13.71 -13.61 -34.62
C VAL A 64 13.71 -13.29 -36.10
N PHE A 65 13.36 -14.30 -36.89
CA PHE A 65 12.99 -14.15 -38.29
C PHE A 65 11.47 -14.13 -38.45
N LYS A 66 10.98 -13.44 -39.47
CA LYS A 66 9.55 -13.39 -39.80
C LYS A 66 8.95 -14.78 -40.06
N THR A 67 9.77 -15.72 -40.51
CA THR A 67 9.39 -17.11 -40.82
C THR A 67 9.48 -18.08 -39.65
N ASP A 68 9.99 -17.64 -38.49
CA ASP A 68 10.05 -18.47 -37.29
C ASP A 68 8.63 -18.89 -36.85
N LYS A 69 8.53 -19.87 -35.96
CA LYS A 69 7.25 -20.29 -35.39
C LYS A 69 6.88 -19.49 -34.13
N PRO A 70 5.62 -19.59 -33.67
CA PRO A 70 5.21 -19.03 -32.39
C PRO A 70 5.99 -19.63 -31.22
N HIS A 71 5.84 -19.04 -30.03
CA HIS A 71 6.57 -19.51 -28.85
C HIS A 71 6.07 -20.82 -28.23
N THR A 72 4.88 -21.29 -28.63
CA THR A 72 4.36 -22.62 -28.29
C THR A 72 3.67 -23.23 -29.51
N PRO A 73 3.59 -24.58 -29.62
CA PRO A 73 2.94 -25.25 -30.75
C PRO A 73 1.46 -24.90 -30.93
N THR A 74 0.79 -24.52 -29.84
CA THR A 74 -0.65 -24.20 -29.82
C THR A 74 -0.95 -22.72 -30.04
N SER A 75 0.06 -21.86 -29.99
CA SER A 75 -0.15 -20.42 -30.12
C SER A 75 -0.38 -20.02 -31.57
N LYS A 76 -1.38 -19.15 -31.81
CA LYS A 76 -1.61 -18.49 -33.11
C LYS A 76 -0.92 -17.12 -33.22
N THR A 77 -0.05 -16.78 -32.26
CA THR A 77 0.61 -15.47 -32.23
C THR A 77 1.82 -15.44 -33.17
N ASN A 78 2.25 -14.23 -33.55
CA ASN A 78 3.48 -14.07 -34.34
C ASN A 78 4.74 -14.51 -33.56
N PRO A 79 5.85 -14.78 -34.26
CA PRO A 79 7.12 -15.19 -33.65
C PRO A 79 7.67 -14.17 -32.67
N ARG A 80 8.37 -14.67 -31.65
CA ARG A 80 9.00 -13.82 -30.63
C ARG A 80 10.23 -14.47 -30.02
N THR A 81 11.18 -13.63 -29.65
CA THR A 81 12.22 -13.94 -28.66
C THR A 81 12.20 -12.82 -27.63
N GLU A 82 11.62 -13.09 -26.46
CA GLU A 82 11.41 -12.09 -25.42
C GLU A 82 11.74 -12.64 -24.03
N ILE A 83 12.24 -11.77 -23.17
CA ILE A 83 12.35 -12.02 -21.74
C ILE A 83 10.99 -11.72 -21.11
N ARG A 84 10.39 -12.72 -20.46
CA ARG A 84 9.33 -12.52 -19.46
C ARG A 84 10.01 -12.41 -18.10
N VAL A 85 9.81 -11.28 -17.42
CA VAL A 85 10.27 -11.12 -16.03
C VAL A 85 9.30 -11.86 -15.10
N ARG A 86 9.79 -12.80 -14.31
CA ARG A 86 9.03 -13.60 -13.34
C ARG A 86 9.38 -13.26 -11.90
N GLY A 87 8.49 -13.63 -10.97
CA GLY A 87 8.67 -13.43 -9.53
C GLY A 87 8.28 -12.04 -9.05
N ASN A 88 7.76 -11.22 -9.95
CA ASN A 88 7.28 -9.85 -9.71
C ASN A 88 5.99 -9.60 -10.48
N ASP A 89 5.18 -10.63 -10.66
CA ASP A 89 3.84 -10.50 -11.25
C ASP A 89 2.97 -9.74 -10.21
N TYR A 90 2.18 -8.77 -10.65
CA TYR A 90 1.53 -7.81 -9.75
C TYR A 90 0.08 -7.53 -10.11
N SER A 91 -0.76 -7.21 -9.13
CA SER A 91 -2.19 -6.89 -9.33
C SER A 91 -2.63 -5.57 -8.70
N SER A 92 -1.72 -4.89 -8.00
CA SER A 92 -1.93 -3.63 -7.28
C SER A 92 -0.63 -2.84 -7.19
N GLY A 93 -0.72 -1.56 -6.87
CA GLY A 93 0.39 -0.65 -6.65
C GLY A 93 0.98 -0.06 -7.93
N VAL A 94 2.09 0.68 -7.75
CA VAL A 94 2.81 1.33 -8.83
C VAL A 94 4.11 0.59 -9.11
N TRP A 95 4.19 -0.02 -10.29
CA TRP A 95 5.31 -0.85 -10.70
C TRP A 95 6.06 -0.21 -11.85
N GLN A 96 7.38 -0.31 -11.84
CA GLN A 96 8.22 0.28 -12.85
C GLN A 96 9.24 -0.74 -13.37
N PHE A 97 9.27 -0.91 -14.68
CA PHE A 97 10.37 -1.54 -15.38
C PHE A 97 11.41 -0.51 -15.77
N GLU A 98 12.68 -0.83 -15.61
CA GLU A 98 13.79 -0.03 -16.08
C GLU A 98 14.84 -0.90 -16.78
N ALA A 99 15.32 -0.45 -17.95
CA ALA A 99 16.47 -1.07 -18.61
C ALA A 99 17.12 -0.11 -19.60
N PHE A 100 18.31 -0.47 -20.09
CA PHE A 100 18.85 0.12 -21.32
C PHE A 100 18.46 -0.78 -22.50
N GLY A 101 17.74 -0.22 -23.47
CA GLY A 101 17.37 -0.86 -24.72
C GLY A 101 18.22 -0.39 -25.90
N TYR A 102 18.36 -1.23 -26.92
CA TYR A 102 18.98 -0.90 -28.20
C TYR A 102 18.24 -1.62 -29.32
N VAL A 103 17.92 -0.90 -30.40
CA VAL A 103 17.28 -1.46 -31.59
C VAL A 103 18.18 -1.20 -32.80
N PRO A 104 18.70 -2.24 -33.49
CA PRO A 104 19.47 -2.06 -34.70
C PRO A 104 18.64 -1.48 -35.85
N TYR A 105 19.32 -0.82 -36.80
CA TYR A 105 18.72 -0.40 -38.06
C TYR A 105 18.11 -1.60 -38.80
N GLY A 106 16.97 -1.37 -39.46
CA GLY A 106 16.26 -2.40 -40.21
C GLY A 106 15.26 -3.22 -39.40
N THR A 107 15.27 -3.15 -38.06
CA THR A 107 14.26 -3.79 -37.21
C THR A 107 12.96 -2.98 -37.19
N SER A 108 11.94 -3.39 -37.95
CA SER A 108 10.63 -2.72 -38.05
C SER A 108 9.48 -3.72 -37.87
N GLY A 109 8.30 -3.22 -37.52
CA GLY A 109 7.11 -4.02 -37.28
C GLY A 109 7.25 -4.95 -36.09
N VAL A 110 7.86 -4.48 -35.01
CA VAL A 110 8.17 -5.29 -33.82
C VAL A 110 7.68 -4.59 -32.55
N CYS A 111 7.20 -5.37 -31.57
CA CYS A 111 7.03 -4.92 -30.21
C CYS A 111 8.29 -5.24 -29.41
N ILE A 112 8.83 -4.25 -28.69
CA ILE A 112 10.09 -4.39 -27.95
C ILE A 112 9.90 -4.41 -26.43
N MET A 113 8.77 -3.89 -25.94
CA MET A 113 8.45 -3.80 -24.51
C MET A 113 6.95 -3.94 -24.32
N GLN A 114 6.53 -4.70 -23.31
CA GLN A 114 5.13 -4.93 -22.98
C GLN A 114 4.91 -4.85 -21.46
N VAL A 115 3.76 -4.29 -21.09
CA VAL A 115 3.08 -4.64 -19.83
C VAL A 115 1.95 -5.58 -20.23
N PHE A 116 2.13 -6.87 -19.92
CA PHE A 116 1.12 -7.89 -20.18
C PHE A 116 0.17 -7.98 -18.99
N GLY A 117 -1.10 -8.33 -19.25
CA GLY A 117 -2.16 -8.41 -18.25
C GLY A 117 -3.21 -7.34 -18.52
N SER A 118 -4.44 -7.75 -18.82
CA SER A 118 -5.65 -6.91 -18.80
C SER A 118 -6.90 -7.75 -19.12
N SER A 119 -8.08 -7.24 -18.77
CA SER A 119 -9.35 -7.87 -19.16
C SER A 119 -9.56 -7.88 -20.68
N PRO A 120 -10.30 -8.87 -21.22
CA PRO A 120 -10.77 -8.88 -22.60
C PRO A 120 -11.42 -7.54 -23.01
N PRO A 121 -11.30 -7.12 -24.29
CA PRO A 121 -10.86 -7.89 -25.46
C PRO A 121 -9.34 -7.86 -25.72
N GLN A 122 -8.57 -7.16 -24.90
CA GLN A 122 -7.15 -6.92 -25.15
C GLN A 122 -6.32 -7.53 -24.00
N ALA A 123 -5.22 -8.22 -24.33
CA ALA A 123 -4.43 -8.98 -23.34
C ALA A 123 -3.26 -8.20 -22.72
N THR A 124 -2.94 -7.02 -23.27
CA THR A 124 -1.82 -6.19 -22.84
C THR A 124 -2.31 -4.83 -22.36
N THR A 125 -1.73 -4.34 -21.28
CA THR A 125 -1.92 -2.97 -20.79
C THR A 125 -1.12 -1.97 -21.62
N LEU A 126 0.09 -2.34 -22.04
CA LEU A 126 0.97 -1.48 -22.84
C LEU A 126 1.80 -2.32 -23.81
N MET A 127 2.02 -1.79 -25.03
CA MET A 127 3.01 -2.28 -25.98
C MET A 127 3.78 -1.10 -26.56
N LEU A 128 5.11 -1.13 -26.53
CA LEU A 128 5.95 -0.22 -27.31
C LEU A 128 6.38 -0.92 -28.59
N ARG A 129 6.07 -0.33 -29.74
CA ARG A 129 6.37 -0.90 -31.06
C ARG A 129 7.29 0.01 -31.85
N VAL A 130 8.16 -0.60 -32.65
CA VAL A 130 9.08 0.11 -33.55
C VAL A 130 8.63 -0.10 -34.98
N TYR A 131 8.37 1.01 -35.68
CA TYR A 131 8.07 1.05 -37.10
C TYR A 131 8.99 2.06 -37.78
N ASN A 132 9.84 1.58 -38.68
CA ASN A 132 10.79 2.40 -39.44
C ASN A 132 11.54 3.43 -38.59
N GLY A 133 12.10 2.98 -37.46
CA GLY A 133 12.88 3.79 -36.53
C GLY A 133 12.06 4.59 -35.52
N THR A 134 10.74 4.62 -35.67
CA THR A 134 9.86 5.33 -34.75
C THR A 134 9.34 4.39 -33.67
N LEU A 135 9.55 4.77 -32.41
CA LEU A 135 8.96 4.10 -31.25
C LEU A 135 7.58 4.70 -30.98
N SER A 136 6.55 3.86 -30.98
CA SER A 136 5.15 4.24 -30.78
C SER A 136 4.50 3.44 -29.66
N TYR A 137 3.48 4.02 -29.04
CA TYR A 137 2.56 3.30 -28.16
C TYR A 137 1.56 2.53 -29.04
N TYR A 138 1.58 1.20 -28.99
CA TYR A 138 0.93 0.35 -29.98
C TYR A 138 1.29 0.80 -31.41
N ARG A 139 0.31 1.28 -32.20
CA ARG A 139 0.57 1.88 -33.53
C ARG A 139 0.67 3.41 -33.47
N ALA A 140 0.01 4.03 -32.50
CA ALA A 140 -0.05 5.46 -32.30
C ALA A 140 -0.49 5.77 -30.86
N PRO A 141 -0.07 6.90 -30.28
CA PRO A 141 0.79 7.93 -30.89
C PRO A 141 2.28 7.56 -30.86
N VAL A 142 3.09 8.40 -31.53
CA VAL A 142 4.55 8.34 -31.49
C VAL A 142 5.05 8.72 -30.10
N VAL A 143 5.92 7.90 -29.52
CA VAL A 143 6.62 8.18 -28.25
C VAL A 143 7.94 8.91 -28.55
N VAL A 144 8.74 8.40 -29.47
CA VAL A 144 9.98 9.06 -29.91
C VAL A 144 10.37 8.60 -31.33
N PRO A 145 10.75 9.52 -32.24
CA PRO A 145 11.30 9.15 -33.54
C PRO A 145 12.78 8.72 -33.42
N ASN A 146 13.29 8.02 -34.44
CA ASN A 146 14.72 7.70 -34.61
C ASN A 146 15.38 6.99 -33.41
N ILE A 147 14.80 5.87 -32.97
CA ILE A 147 15.30 5.06 -31.84
C ILE A 147 16.46 4.12 -32.23
N TYR A 148 16.77 4.00 -33.52
CA TYR A 148 17.77 3.05 -34.01
C TYR A 148 19.20 3.41 -33.63
N GLY A 149 20.04 2.37 -33.58
CA GLY A 149 21.50 2.53 -33.58
C GLY A 149 22.10 3.12 -32.30
N ARG A 150 21.28 3.29 -31.24
CA ARG A 150 21.71 3.86 -29.97
C ARG A 150 21.15 3.10 -28.79
N TRP A 151 21.87 3.17 -27.67
CA TRP A 151 21.31 2.78 -26.38
C TRP A 151 20.38 3.90 -25.90
N PHE A 152 19.24 3.52 -25.32
CA PHE A 152 18.31 4.43 -24.65
C PHE A 152 17.94 3.86 -23.28
N LYS A 153 17.84 4.73 -22.28
CA LYS A 153 17.28 4.34 -20.99
C LYS A 153 15.76 4.35 -21.10
N LEU A 154 15.12 3.23 -20.83
CA LEU A 154 13.67 3.09 -20.83
C LEU A 154 13.20 2.90 -19.39
N ASN A 155 12.23 3.72 -18.97
CA ASN A 155 11.42 3.44 -17.79
C ASN A 155 9.96 3.34 -18.23
N VAL A 156 9.28 2.28 -17.82
CA VAL A 156 7.83 2.12 -18.00
C VAL A 156 7.21 1.97 -16.62
N VAL A 157 6.40 2.94 -16.23
CA VAL A 157 5.66 2.95 -14.95
C VAL A 157 4.23 2.53 -15.23
N HIS A 158 3.68 1.66 -14.40
CA HIS A 158 2.29 1.25 -14.41
C HIS A 158 1.70 1.43 -13.02
N ASP A 159 0.78 2.39 -12.89
CA ASP A 159 -0.03 2.65 -11.71
C ASP A 159 -1.36 1.92 -11.89
N VAL A 160 -1.54 0.81 -11.17
CA VAL A 160 -2.68 -0.10 -11.35
C VAL A 160 -3.98 0.56 -10.86
N GLU A 161 -3.96 1.17 -9.67
CA GLU A 161 -5.09 1.85 -9.06
C GLU A 161 -5.40 3.17 -9.78
N GLY A 162 -4.37 3.94 -10.09
CA GLY A 162 -4.48 5.19 -10.85
C GLY A 162 -4.82 4.97 -12.33
N ARG A 163 -4.82 3.71 -12.80
CA ARG A 163 -5.09 3.30 -14.19
C ARG A 163 -4.28 4.14 -15.17
N ARG A 164 -2.97 4.26 -14.90
CA ARG A 164 -2.06 5.11 -15.68
C ARG A 164 -0.81 4.33 -16.06
N VAL A 165 -0.34 4.53 -17.29
CA VAL A 165 0.98 4.10 -17.74
C VAL A 165 1.78 5.29 -18.23
N GLU A 166 3.05 5.33 -17.84
CA GLU A 166 3.99 6.37 -18.23
C GLU A 166 5.22 5.75 -18.87
N VAL A 167 5.72 6.40 -19.92
CA VAL A 167 6.89 5.96 -20.68
C VAL A 167 7.91 7.08 -20.67
N TYR A 168 9.06 6.82 -20.06
CA TYR A 168 10.19 7.72 -20.05
C TYR A 168 11.28 7.18 -20.96
N ILE A 169 11.86 8.06 -21.76
CA ILE A 169 13.05 7.78 -22.56
C ILE A 169 14.14 8.74 -22.13
N ASP A 170 15.29 8.19 -21.75
CA ASP A 170 16.47 8.94 -21.33
C ASP A 170 16.17 9.91 -20.17
N GLY A 171 15.33 9.46 -19.22
CA GLY A 171 14.93 10.23 -18.04
C GLY A 171 13.86 11.30 -18.28
N VAL A 172 13.32 11.39 -19.50
CA VAL A 172 12.29 12.38 -19.88
C VAL A 172 10.97 11.65 -20.14
N LEU A 173 9.88 12.10 -19.49
CA LEU A 173 8.53 11.61 -19.78
C LEU A 173 8.20 11.92 -21.25
N LYS A 174 7.96 10.87 -22.04
CA LYS A 174 7.62 11.00 -23.47
C LYS A 174 6.15 10.75 -23.74
N TYR A 175 5.53 9.90 -22.93
CA TYR A 175 4.15 9.53 -23.16
C TYR A 175 3.47 9.08 -21.87
N GLU A 176 2.21 9.45 -21.74
CA GLU A 176 1.30 9.02 -20.69
C GLU A 176 0.01 8.54 -21.35
N ALA A 177 -0.53 7.43 -20.88
CA ALA A 177 -1.83 6.94 -21.31
C ALA A 177 -2.61 6.35 -20.14
N ALA A 178 -3.91 6.17 -20.37
CA ALA A 178 -4.71 5.29 -19.53
C ALA A 178 -4.08 3.89 -19.51
N GLY A 179 -3.62 3.50 -18.34
CA GLY A 179 -3.28 2.12 -18.01
C GLY A 179 -4.54 1.29 -17.85
N ARG A 180 -4.36 0.01 -17.55
CA ARG A 180 -5.48 -0.88 -17.25
C ARG A 180 -5.32 -1.38 -15.85
N GLY A 181 -6.33 -1.11 -15.04
CA GLY A 181 -6.37 -1.58 -13.67
C GLY A 181 -6.49 -3.11 -13.59
N ARG A 182 -6.69 -3.60 -12.37
CA ARG A 182 -7.05 -5.00 -12.14
C ARG A 182 -8.26 -5.37 -13.00
N GLY A 183 -8.12 -6.44 -13.79
CA GLY A 183 -9.26 -6.96 -14.54
C GLY A 183 -10.36 -7.41 -13.59
N GLU A 184 -11.63 -7.21 -13.96
CA GLU A 184 -12.79 -7.66 -13.15
C GLU A 184 -12.81 -9.18 -12.93
N ALA A 185 -12.10 -9.94 -13.76
CA ALA A 185 -11.88 -11.36 -13.55
C ALA A 185 -10.84 -11.62 -12.43
N GLU A 186 -11.22 -12.44 -11.48
CA GLU A 186 -10.35 -12.92 -10.40
C GLU A 186 -9.06 -13.55 -10.95
N GLY A 187 -7.90 -13.21 -10.37
CA GLY A 187 -6.59 -13.71 -10.80
C GLY A 187 -5.90 -12.96 -11.95
N THR A 188 -6.44 -11.83 -12.43
CA THR A 188 -5.76 -11.03 -13.46
C THR A 188 -4.50 -10.34 -12.89
N SER A 189 -3.31 -10.82 -13.28
CA SER A 189 -2.02 -10.22 -12.93
C SER A 189 -1.34 -9.55 -14.12
N HIS A 190 -0.48 -8.59 -13.81
CA HIS A 190 0.37 -7.85 -14.73
C HIS A 190 1.81 -8.30 -14.62
N TYR A 191 2.57 -8.23 -15.72
CA TYR A 191 4.00 -8.49 -15.72
C TYR A 191 4.71 -7.83 -16.91
N PHE A 192 6.02 -7.61 -16.76
CA PHE A 192 6.84 -6.96 -17.78
C PHE A 192 7.47 -7.96 -18.74
N LYS A 193 7.56 -7.57 -20.02
CA LYS A 193 8.31 -8.30 -21.04
C LYS A 193 9.14 -7.34 -21.89
N CYS A 194 10.34 -7.75 -22.27
CA CYS A 194 11.16 -7.01 -23.23
C CYS A 194 11.88 -7.96 -24.20
N GLY A 195 12.11 -7.52 -25.45
CA GLY A 195 12.75 -8.34 -26.48
C GLY A 195 12.26 -8.02 -27.88
N VAL A 196 11.92 -9.03 -28.66
CA VAL A 196 11.33 -8.88 -29.99
C VAL A 196 10.09 -9.75 -30.12
N TYR A 197 8.93 -9.13 -30.34
CA TYR A 197 7.70 -9.81 -30.72
C TYR A 197 7.17 -9.23 -32.03
N ALA A 198 7.26 -10.03 -33.09
CA ALA A 198 6.86 -9.62 -34.43
C ALA A 198 5.39 -9.16 -34.45
N GLN A 199 5.15 -8.03 -35.10
CA GLN A 199 3.83 -7.46 -35.34
C GLN A 199 3.55 -7.45 -36.85
N ASN A 200 2.46 -6.80 -37.24
CA ASN A 200 2.18 -6.56 -38.65
C ASN A 200 3.31 -5.74 -39.26
N ASP A 201 3.56 -5.96 -40.56
CA ASP A 201 4.56 -5.23 -41.36
C ASP A 201 6.00 -5.41 -40.82
N ALA A 202 6.25 -6.56 -40.19
CA ALA A 202 7.55 -6.96 -39.68
C ALA A 202 8.61 -7.11 -40.77
N SER A 203 9.82 -6.61 -40.48
CA SER A 203 11.04 -6.92 -41.22
C SER A 203 11.33 -8.42 -41.23
N TYR A 204 12.15 -8.90 -42.17
CA TYR A 204 12.54 -10.31 -42.20
C TYR A 204 13.36 -10.70 -40.96
N TYR A 205 14.34 -9.88 -40.57
CA TYR A 205 15.14 -10.03 -39.35
C TYR A 205 14.78 -8.92 -38.37
N MET A 206 14.51 -9.27 -37.12
CA MET A 206 14.21 -8.33 -36.06
C MET A 206 15.06 -8.64 -34.84
N GLU A 207 15.71 -7.61 -34.29
CA GLU A 207 16.60 -7.74 -33.14
C GLU A 207 16.38 -6.60 -32.15
N SER A 208 16.50 -6.90 -30.86
CA SER A 208 16.71 -5.90 -29.81
C SER A 208 17.75 -6.39 -28.81
N ARG A 209 18.37 -5.43 -28.10
CA ARG A 209 19.33 -5.72 -27.04
C ARG A 209 18.97 -5.00 -25.76
N TRP A 210 19.19 -5.67 -24.64
CA TRP A 210 18.81 -5.19 -23.31
C TRP A 210 19.93 -5.43 -22.30
N LYS A 211 20.13 -4.47 -21.40
CA LYS A 211 21.07 -4.62 -20.28
C LYS A 211 20.57 -3.85 -19.06
N LYS A 212 21.06 -4.27 -17.88
CA LYS A 212 20.70 -3.67 -16.58
C LYS A 212 19.18 -3.62 -16.37
N ILE A 213 18.51 -4.74 -16.65
CA ILE A 213 17.06 -4.89 -16.43
C ILE A 213 16.78 -4.87 -14.92
N ARG A 214 15.89 -3.96 -14.50
CA ARG A 214 15.44 -3.81 -13.13
C ARG A 214 13.91 -3.69 -13.10
N VAL A 215 13.31 -4.20 -12.05
CA VAL A 215 11.92 -3.91 -11.69
C VAL A 215 11.96 -3.27 -10.32
N VAL A 216 11.26 -2.16 -10.18
CA VAL A 216 11.15 -1.40 -8.95
C VAL A 216 9.67 -1.14 -8.67
N THR A 217 9.27 -1.02 -7.42
CA THR A 217 7.87 -0.75 -7.05
C THR A 217 7.82 0.36 -6.01
N ASP A 218 6.80 1.21 -6.11
CA ASP A 218 6.50 2.17 -5.07
C ASP A 218 5.70 1.47 -3.99
N VAL A 219 6.34 1.19 -2.86
CA VAL A 219 5.66 0.59 -1.69
C VAL A 219 4.72 1.63 -1.04
N ALA A 220 4.73 2.90 -1.48
CA ALA A 220 3.91 3.93 -0.87
C ALA A 220 2.40 3.75 -1.09
N MET A 221 1.93 3.01 -2.11
CA MET A 221 0.47 2.91 -2.39
C MET A 221 -0.02 1.59 -3.01
N GLY A 222 0.61 0.45 -2.70
CA GLY A 222 0.21 -0.84 -3.30
C GLY A 222 0.03 -2.03 -2.36
N LEU A 223 0.47 -1.88 -1.11
CA LEU A 223 0.14 -2.82 -0.06
C LEU A 223 -0.92 -2.16 0.84
N ASP A 224 -2.04 -2.83 0.98
CA ASP A 224 -2.89 -2.81 2.18
C ASP A 224 -2.12 -3.15 3.47
N HIS A 225 -0.81 -3.41 3.36
CA HIS A 225 0.11 -3.80 4.41
C HIS A 225 1.35 -2.88 4.42
N ASN A 226 1.43 -1.99 5.41
CA ASN A 226 2.68 -1.27 5.65
C ASN A 226 3.68 -2.29 6.24
N PRO A 227 4.80 -2.64 5.58
CA PRO A 227 5.77 -3.54 6.18
C PRO A 227 6.31 -2.91 7.46
N LEU A 228 6.56 -3.73 8.49
CA LEU A 228 7.31 -3.27 9.66
C LEU A 228 8.76 -3.06 9.20
N ILE A 229 9.14 -1.79 9.01
CA ILE A 229 10.48 -1.41 8.57
C ILE A 229 11.39 -1.33 9.80
N ILE A 230 12.35 -2.25 9.89
CA ILE A 230 13.37 -2.24 10.94
C ILE A 230 14.69 -1.78 10.32
N HIS A 231 15.08 -0.53 10.58
CA HIS A 231 16.39 -0.01 10.19
C HIS A 231 17.39 -0.32 11.30
N LEU A 232 18.43 -1.10 10.99
CA LEU A 232 19.48 -1.45 11.95
C LEU A 232 20.46 -0.30 12.25
N ASN A 233 20.38 0.83 11.53
CA ASN A 233 21.24 2.01 11.74
C ASN A 233 20.53 3.30 11.30
N ALA A 234 19.48 3.73 12.01
CA ALA A 234 18.88 5.04 11.77
C ALA A 234 19.47 6.07 12.73
N SER A 235 20.17 7.07 12.20
CA SER A 235 20.52 8.27 12.95
C SER A 235 19.23 9.05 13.31
N PRO A 236 19.12 9.68 14.49
CA PRO A 236 17.85 10.21 15.01
C PRO A 236 17.19 11.37 14.24
N GLU A 237 17.82 11.95 13.21
CA GLU A 237 17.45 13.29 12.73
C GLU A 237 16.36 13.36 11.65
N GLN A 238 15.80 12.24 11.15
CA GLN A 238 14.94 12.28 9.96
C GLN A 238 13.41 12.27 10.20
N TRP A 239 12.94 12.44 11.45
CA TRP A 239 11.51 12.31 11.77
C TRP A 239 10.87 13.55 12.38
N PHE A 240 10.99 14.72 11.76
CA PHE A 240 10.09 15.83 12.07
C PHE A 240 9.79 16.66 10.83
N ASN A 241 8.58 16.50 10.29
CA ASN A 241 7.68 17.57 9.86
C ASN A 241 6.55 17.00 9.00
N ARG A 242 5.36 16.81 9.58
CA ARG A 242 4.09 16.91 8.86
C ARG A 242 2.96 17.25 9.84
N TRP A 243 2.31 18.35 9.51
CA TRP A 243 1.30 19.16 10.17
C TRP A 243 0.14 18.44 10.89
N ARG A 244 -0.27 19.04 12.01
CA ARG A 244 -1.49 18.76 12.79
C ARG A 244 -2.76 19.20 12.02
N LYS A 245 -3.77 18.34 11.97
CA LYS A 245 -5.18 18.76 12.00
C LYS A 245 -5.84 18.10 13.20
N VAL A 246 -6.39 18.92 14.08
CA VAL A 246 -7.22 18.50 15.21
C VAL A 246 -8.63 18.30 14.67
N PHE A 247 -9.22 17.13 14.95
CA PHE A 247 -10.62 16.86 14.65
C PHE A 247 -11.31 16.50 15.98
N GLY A 248 -12.36 17.24 16.32
CA GLY A 248 -13.19 16.99 17.50
C GLY A 248 -14.55 16.47 17.07
N PHE A 249 -15.06 15.46 17.76
CA PHE A 249 -16.43 15.01 17.63
C PHE A 249 -16.98 14.69 19.02
N GLU A 250 -17.84 15.56 19.52
CA GLU A 250 -18.66 15.32 20.72
C GLU A 250 -19.99 14.64 20.33
N ALA A 251 -20.45 13.80 21.25
CA ALA A 251 -21.83 13.39 21.55
C ALA A 251 -22.42 12.08 20.97
N MET A 252 -23.06 11.38 21.93
CA MET A 252 -24.01 10.25 21.88
C MET A 252 -23.39 8.83 21.83
N TRP A 253 -23.71 7.86 22.71
CA TRP A 253 -24.94 7.56 23.44
C TRP A 253 -24.67 6.80 24.74
N THR A 254 -25.54 6.99 25.74
CA THR A 254 -25.64 6.16 26.94
C THR A 254 -27.02 5.50 27.02
N ARG A 255 -27.04 4.34 27.70
CA ARG A 255 -28.18 3.66 28.39
C ARG A 255 -28.60 2.33 27.75
N ALA A 256 -27.96 1.26 28.21
CA ALA A 256 -28.59 -0.07 28.28
C ALA A 256 -28.07 -0.78 29.54
N THR A 257 -28.98 -1.07 30.48
CA THR A 257 -28.74 -1.85 31.71
C THR A 257 -28.40 -3.32 31.40
N GLU A 258 -28.68 -3.78 30.18
CA GLU A 258 -28.48 -5.15 29.69
C GLU A 258 -27.01 -5.49 29.34
N CYS A 259 -26.08 -4.52 29.46
CA CYS A 259 -24.64 -4.75 29.34
C CYS A 259 -24.00 -5.25 30.66
N GLU A 260 -24.66 -5.03 31.80
CA GLU A 260 -24.11 -5.27 33.13
C GLU A 260 -23.87 -6.77 33.41
N GLU A 261 -24.83 -7.62 33.08
CA GLU A 261 -24.82 -9.05 33.44
C GLU A 261 -23.84 -9.85 32.56
N LEU A 262 -23.68 -9.44 31.30
CA LEU A 262 -22.78 -10.06 30.33
C LEU A 262 -21.30 -9.77 30.63
N ILE A 263 -20.97 -8.55 31.03
CA ILE A 263 -19.60 -8.17 31.41
C ILE A 263 -19.14 -8.95 32.65
N ARG A 264 -20.02 -9.18 33.63
CA ARG A 264 -19.70 -10.02 34.79
C ARG A 264 -19.45 -11.48 34.40
N THR A 265 -20.16 -11.99 33.39
CA THR A 265 -20.09 -13.39 32.95
C THR A 265 -18.87 -13.67 32.07
N LEU A 266 -18.57 -12.79 31.12
CA LEU A 266 -17.41 -12.90 30.21
C LEU A 266 -16.06 -12.68 30.92
N TRP A 267 -16.04 -11.97 32.05
CA TRP A 267 -14.81 -11.63 32.79
C TRP A 267 -14.64 -12.36 34.14
N GLY A 268 -15.63 -13.16 34.58
CA GLY A 268 -15.58 -13.93 35.82
C GLY A 268 -15.16 -15.40 35.68
N GLY A 269 -15.11 -15.95 34.46
CA GLY A 269 -14.76 -17.37 34.23
C GLY A 269 -13.28 -17.59 33.88
N GLY A 270 -12.58 -18.42 34.68
CA GLY A 270 -11.36 -19.13 34.22
C GLY A 270 -11.72 -20.14 33.12
N THR A 271 -10.84 -20.59 32.23
CA THR A 271 -9.41 -20.94 32.37
C THR A 271 -8.71 -21.02 30.99
N GLU A 272 -7.37 -20.89 31.03
CA GLU A 272 -6.33 -21.50 30.19
C GLU A 272 -6.24 -21.27 28.66
N SER A 273 -5.15 -20.59 28.23
CA SER A 273 -4.15 -21.18 27.31
C SER A 273 -2.92 -20.26 27.12
N LEU A 274 -1.78 -20.74 27.64
CA LEU A 274 -0.38 -20.60 27.20
C LEU A 274 0.09 -19.28 26.57
N ALA A 275 0.67 -18.42 27.41
CA ALA A 275 1.60 -17.39 26.99
C ALA A 275 3.03 -17.96 26.92
N LEU A 276 3.50 -18.29 25.72
CA LEU A 276 4.94 -18.41 25.45
C LEU A 276 5.50 -16.99 25.34
N GLY A 277 6.41 -16.66 26.25
CA GLY A 277 7.04 -15.36 26.37
C GLY A 277 7.94 -15.05 25.19
N ILE A 278 7.68 -13.91 24.53
CA ILE A 278 8.71 -13.09 23.90
C ILE A 278 8.42 -11.64 24.31
N SER A 279 9.21 -11.13 25.25
CA SER A 279 9.26 -9.71 25.59
C SER A 279 9.97 -8.98 24.45
N THR A 280 9.24 -8.17 23.70
CA THR A 280 9.83 -7.12 22.85
C THR A 280 9.48 -5.78 23.47
N GLN A 281 10.36 -5.28 24.32
CA GLN A 281 10.35 -3.88 24.73
C GLN A 281 10.80 -3.03 23.54
N VAL A 282 9.85 -2.42 22.85
CA VAL A 282 10.12 -1.28 21.96
C VAL A 282 9.89 -0.02 22.77
N TRP A 283 10.99 0.54 23.30
CA TRP A 283 11.00 1.84 23.93
C TRP A 283 10.89 2.94 22.87
N GLY A 284 10.02 3.95 23.09
CA GLY A 284 10.08 5.23 22.34
C GLY A 284 8.86 5.64 21.50
N LEU A 285 7.68 5.06 21.66
CA LEU A 285 6.47 5.49 20.95
C LEU A 285 5.42 6.03 21.92
N SER A 286 4.92 7.26 21.70
CA SER A 286 3.90 7.91 22.53
C SER A 286 2.67 7.03 22.74
N GLY A 287 2.04 7.14 23.92
CA GLY A 287 1.07 6.19 24.46
C GLY A 287 -0.12 5.82 23.55
N ALA A 288 -0.67 6.76 22.78
CA ALA A 288 -1.76 6.48 21.85
C ALA A 288 -1.35 5.53 20.71
N ARG A 289 -0.11 5.66 20.20
CA ARG A 289 0.42 4.86 19.07
C ARG A 289 0.56 3.37 19.41
N CYS A 290 0.84 3.05 20.68
CA CYS A 290 0.90 1.66 21.15
C CYS A 290 -0.47 1.06 21.48
N ALA A 291 -1.51 1.87 21.70
CA ALA A 291 -2.81 1.40 22.13
C ALA A 291 -3.61 0.75 20.99
N GLU A 292 -3.65 1.37 19.81
CA GLU A 292 -4.31 0.84 18.60
C GLU A 292 -3.77 -0.53 18.20
N ALA A 293 -2.45 -0.74 18.30
CA ALA A 293 -1.79 -2.01 18.01
C ALA A 293 -2.21 -3.18 18.93
N ARG A 294 -2.94 -2.89 20.03
CA ARG A 294 -3.36 -3.87 21.03
C ARG A 294 -4.84 -4.25 20.94
N VAL A 295 -5.64 -3.64 20.05
CA VAL A 295 -7.09 -3.95 19.96
C VAL A 295 -7.29 -5.38 19.46
N VAL A 296 -7.85 -6.25 20.30
CA VAL A 296 -8.20 -7.63 19.91
C VAL A 296 -9.49 -7.62 19.09
N TRP A 297 -9.51 -8.25 17.92
CA TRP A 297 -10.68 -8.17 17.03
C TRP A 297 -11.92 -8.89 17.56
N THR A 298 -11.75 -10.00 18.27
CA THR A 298 -12.86 -10.69 18.95
C THR A 298 -13.52 -9.82 20.03
N PHE A 299 -12.79 -8.88 20.62
CA PHE A 299 -13.36 -7.87 21.51
C PHE A 299 -14.20 -6.87 20.71
N LEU A 300 -13.64 -6.34 19.61
CA LEU A 300 -14.34 -5.38 18.75
C LEU A 300 -15.65 -5.94 18.20
N GLU A 301 -15.63 -7.19 17.70
CA GLU A 301 -16.82 -7.91 17.24
C GLU A 301 -17.92 -7.95 18.31
N LYS A 302 -17.57 -8.37 19.53
CA LYS A 302 -18.52 -8.49 20.64
C LYS A 302 -19.11 -7.13 21.04
N VAL A 303 -18.30 -6.07 21.06
CA VAL A 303 -18.78 -4.72 21.36
C VAL A 303 -19.76 -4.24 20.29
N LEU A 304 -19.45 -4.43 19.01
CA LEU A 304 -20.32 -4.02 17.90
C LEU A 304 -21.65 -4.81 17.89
N LEU A 305 -21.60 -6.14 18.09
CA LEU A 305 -22.80 -6.96 18.21
C LEU A 305 -23.72 -6.45 19.32
N LYS A 306 -23.14 -6.09 20.47
CA LYS A 306 -23.90 -5.65 21.64
C LYS A 306 -24.42 -4.22 21.52
N LEU A 307 -23.75 -3.35 20.78
CA LEU A 307 -24.25 -2.02 20.42
C LEU A 307 -25.38 -2.07 19.37
N GLY A 308 -25.77 -3.27 18.90
CA GLY A 308 -26.90 -3.46 17.99
C GLY A 308 -26.56 -3.26 16.51
N PHE A 309 -25.27 -3.26 16.15
CA PHE A 309 -24.89 -3.19 14.75
C PHE A 309 -25.31 -4.46 14.00
N HIS A 310 -25.75 -4.29 12.75
CA HIS A 310 -26.20 -5.41 11.92
C HIS A 310 -25.05 -6.40 11.63
N PRO A 311 -25.25 -7.74 11.70
CA PRO A 311 -24.19 -8.73 11.48
C PRO A 311 -23.39 -8.54 10.19
N ASN A 312 -24.06 -8.16 9.09
CA ASN A 312 -23.37 -7.85 7.83
C ASN A 312 -22.40 -6.67 7.94
N PHE A 313 -22.74 -5.62 8.69
CA PHE A 313 -21.84 -4.49 8.92
C PHE A 313 -20.63 -4.93 9.75
N ILE A 314 -20.87 -5.74 10.78
CA ILE A 314 -19.82 -6.27 11.64
C ILE A 314 -18.86 -7.15 10.84
N SER A 315 -19.40 -8.00 9.96
CA SER A 315 -18.60 -8.83 9.04
C SER A 315 -17.73 -7.96 8.12
N LEU A 316 -18.27 -6.88 7.55
CA LEU A 316 -17.49 -5.93 6.75
C LEU A 316 -16.36 -5.29 7.55
N VAL A 317 -16.65 -4.81 8.77
CA VAL A 317 -15.64 -4.23 9.67
C VAL A 317 -14.55 -5.24 10.01
N LEU A 318 -14.94 -6.48 10.34
CA LEU A 318 -13.99 -7.55 10.66
C LEU A 318 -13.14 -7.91 9.45
N MET A 319 -13.71 -8.01 8.26
CA MET A 319 -12.93 -8.23 7.03
C MET A 319 -11.90 -7.12 6.82
N CYS A 320 -12.23 -5.86 7.10
CA CYS A 320 -11.30 -4.74 6.98
C CYS A 320 -10.11 -4.83 7.94
N VAL A 321 -10.30 -5.35 9.16
CA VAL A 321 -9.22 -5.43 10.16
C VAL A 321 -8.50 -6.77 10.15
N SER A 322 -9.20 -7.87 9.88
CA SER A 322 -8.72 -9.23 10.16
C SER A 322 -8.03 -9.94 9.02
N THR A 323 -8.18 -9.44 7.79
CA THR A 323 -7.55 -10.01 6.59
C THR A 323 -6.14 -9.50 6.38
N THR A 324 -5.70 -8.52 7.20
CA THR A 324 -4.38 -7.92 7.11
C THR A 324 -3.28 -8.95 7.40
N SER A 325 -2.20 -8.93 6.63
CA SER A 325 -0.97 -9.69 6.91
C SER A 325 0.23 -8.74 7.00
N TYR A 326 1.23 -9.07 7.81
CA TYR A 326 2.47 -8.29 7.92
C TYR A 326 3.67 -9.12 7.53
N SER A 327 4.59 -8.49 6.81
CA SER A 327 5.94 -8.99 6.57
C SER A 327 6.97 -8.03 7.16
N ILE A 328 8.12 -8.57 7.55
CA ILE A 328 9.20 -7.78 8.18
C ILE A 328 10.17 -7.39 7.08
N MET A 329 10.45 -6.09 6.93
CA MET A 329 11.48 -5.63 6.00
C MET A 329 12.78 -5.37 6.76
N LEU A 330 13.80 -6.19 6.48
CA LEU A 330 15.15 -6.09 7.04
C LEU A 330 16.13 -5.78 5.91
N SER A 331 16.80 -4.63 5.98
CA SER A 331 17.81 -4.20 4.99
C SER A 331 17.33 -4.26 3.53
N GLY A 332 16.06 -3.93 3.30
CA GLY A 332 15.44 -3.94 1.96
C GLY A 332 14.97 -5.32 1.47
N GLN A 333 15.12 -6.37 2.26
CA GLN A 333 14.57 -7.69 1.99
C GLN A 333 13.34 -7.96 2.86
N ILE A 334 12.31 -8.58 2.28
CA ILE A 334 11.07 -8.95 2.97
C ILE A 334 11.22 -10.37 3.55
N PHE A 335 10.94 -10.51 4.84
CA PHE A 335 11.03 -11.76 5.59
C PHE A 335 9.70 -12.12 6.24
N GLY A 336 9.26 -13.35 5.97
CA GLY A 336 8.11 -13.97 6.61
C GLY A 336 6.76 -13.33 6.27
N TYR A 337 5.71 -14.02 6.66
CA TYR A 337 4.34 -13.52 6.66
C TYR A 337 3.72 -13.88 8.01
N SER A 338 3.15 -12.88 8.67
CA SER A 338 2.46 -13.05 9.94
C SER A 338 1.03 -12.55 9.81
N HIS A 339 0.10 -13.36 10.28
CA HIS A 339 -1.30 -12.99 10.36
C HIS A 339 -1.54 -12.40 11.76
N PRO A 340 -1.65 -11.08 11.92
CA PRO A 340 -2.07 -10.49 13.18
C PRO A 340 -3.39 -11.09 13.65
N LYS A 341 -3.56 -11.15 14.97
CA LYS A 341 -4.82 -11.50 15.64
C LYS A 341 -5.43 -10.30 16.38
N ARG A 342 -4.76 -9.15 16.30
CA ARG A 342 -5.06 -7.90 17.00
C ARG A 342 -4.35 -6.73 16.30
N GLY A 343 -4.84 -5.53 16.57
CA GLY A 343 -4.30 -4.27 16.08
C GLY A 343 -5.26 -3.58 15.12
N LEU A 344 -5.32 -2.26 15.20
CA LEU A 344 -5.94 -1.39 14.20
C LEU A 344 -4.83 -0.68 13.41
N ARG A 345 -5.14 -0.26 12.18
CA ARG A 345 -4.17 0.38 11.29
C ARG A 345 -4.00 1.84 11.70
N GLN A 346 -2.77 2.23 12.02
CA GLN A 346 -2.50 3.65 12.28
C GLN A 346 -2.74 4.48 11.02
N TRP A 347 -3.23 5.72 11.21
CA TRP A 347 -3.52 6.68 10.14
C TRP A 347 -4.62 6.25 9.17
N ASP A 348 -5.33 5.18 9.48
CA ASP A 348 -6.57 4.81 8.80
C ASP A 348 -7.76 5.50 9.47
N THR A 349 -8.58 6.16 8.66
CA THR A 349 -9.78 6.86 9.11
C THR A 349 -10.74 5.92 9.82
N LEU A 350 -10.91 4.68 9.36
CA LEU A 350 -11.82 3.73 10.00
C LEU A 350 -11.28 3.28 11.37
N SER A 351 -9.99 2.98 11.45
CA SER A 351 -9.30 2.59 12.67
C SER A 351 -9.46 3.60 13.81
N ALA A 352 -9.46 4.90 13.51
CA ALA A 352 -9.73 5.94 14.50
C ALA A 352 -11.13 5.81 15.14
N TYR A 353 -12.16 5.54 14.33
CA TYR A 353 -13.52 5.31 14.84
C TYR A 353 -13.65 3.98 15.59
N LEU A 354 -12.99 2.93 15.10
CA LEU A 354 -13.02 1.62 15.76
C LEU A 354 -12.34 1.66 17.14
N PHE A 355 -11.33 2.52 17.31
CA PHE A 355 -10.70 2.75 18.61
C PHE A 355 -11.66 3.37 19.64
N LEU A 356 -12.60 4.23 19.21
CA LEU A 356 -13.57 4.86 20.12
C LEU A 356 -14.45 3.83 20.84
N PHE A 357 -14.82 2.73 20.18
CA PHE A 357 -15.60 1.66 20.82
C PHE A 357 -14.86 1.00 22.00
N ARG A 358 -13.52 1.05 22.00
CA ARG A 358 -12.72 0.58 23.13
C ARG A 358 -12.84 1.53 24.33
N VAL A 359 -12.76 2.84 24.07
CA VAL A 359 -12.92 3.86 25.11
C VAL A 359 -14.36 3.86 25.65
N GLU A 360 -15.34 3.58 24.81
CA GLU A 360 -16.74 3.44 25.21
C GLU A 360 -16.93 2.31 26.23
N ALA A 361 -16.21 1.19 26.09
CA ALA A 361 -16.22 0.14 27.10
C ALA A 361 -15.68 0.63 28.46
N LEU A 362 -14.61 1.45 28.48
CA LEU A 362 -14.08 2.05 29.71
C LEU A 362 -15.08 3.03 30.34
N ASN A 363 -15.69 3.90 29.52
CA ASN A 363 -16.77 4.80 29.94
C ASN A 363 -17.90 4.03 30.64
N HIS A 364 -18.32 2.91 30.04
CA HIS A 364 -19.35 2.05 30.61
C HIS A 364 -18.94 1.47 31.97
N PHE A 365 -17.72 0.96 32.14
CA PHE A 365 -17.25 0.45 33.43
C PHE A 365 -17.25 1.51 34.54
N ILE A 366 -16.78 2.72 34.22
CA ILE A 366 -16.74 3.82 35.20
C ILE A 366 -18.16 4.25 35.56
N SER A 367 -19.03 4.43 34.56
CA SER A 367 -20.44 4.79 34.74
C SER A 367 -21.21 3.77 35.57
N MET A 368 -20.99 2.47 35.33
CA MET A 368 -21.58 1.39 36.12
C MET A 368 -21.12 1.39 37.57
N THR A 369 -19.84 1.70 37.80
CA THR A 369 -19.28 1.77 39.14
C THR A 369 -19.83 2.97 39.91
N GLU A 370 -20.08 4.09 39.21
CA GLU A 370 -20.72 5.27 39.77
C GLU A 370 -22.21 5.05 40.06
N ALA A 371 -22.97 4.43 39.14
CA ALA A 371 -24.37 4.09 39.33
C ALA A 371 -24.59 3.15 40.53
N ASN A 372 -23.64 2.23 40.75
CA ASN A 372 -23.63 1.34 41.91
C ASN A 372 -23.15 2.00 43.23
N GLY A 373 -22.88 3.31 43.21
CA GLY A 373 -22.45 4.09 44.37
C GLY A 373 -21.03 3.78 44.86
N LYS A 374 -20.26 2.97 44.13
CA LYS A 374 -18.91 2.54 44.52
C LYS A 374 -17.84 3.56 44.14
N LEU A 375 -18.11 4.38 43.13
CA LEU A 375 -17.31 5.53 42.75
C LEU A 375 -18.19 6.77 42.83
N ARG A 376 -17.63 7.88 43.29
CA ARG A 376 -18.36 9.15 43.34
C ARG A 376 -17.55 10.23 42.66
N GLY A 377 -18.08 10.74 41.55
CA GLY A 377 -17.48 11.84 40.82
C GLY A 377 -17.55 13.18 41.56
N VAL A 378 -16.89 14.17 40.98
CA VAL A 378 -16.83 15.54 41.48
C VAL A 378 -18.01 16.34 40.93
N ALA A 379 -18.61 17.19 41.76
CA ALA A 379 -19.64 18.15 41.33
C ALA A 379 -19.24 19.56 41.79
N VAL A 380 -19.44 20.55 40.91
CA VAL A 380 -19.11 21.96 41.19
C VAL A 380 -20.13 22.61 42.14
N SER A 381 -21.34 22.06 42.25
CA SER A 381 -22.38 22.53 43.17
C SER A 381 -23.14 21.36 43.81
N ARG A 382 -23.85 21.60 44.92
CA ARG A 382 -24.61 20.54 45.65
C ARG A 382 -25.60 19.77 44.76
N HIS A 383 -26.15 20.42 43.74
CA HIS A 383 -27.16 19.86 42.82
C HIS A 383 -26.66 19.78 41.37
N GLY A 384 -25.37 20.04 41.14
CA GLY A 384 -24.78 20.00 39.79
C GLY A 384 -24.55 18.57 39.31
N PRO A 385 -24.39 18.38 37.98
CA PRO A 385 -24.02 17.10 37.42
C PRO A 385 -22.68 16.63 38.02
N ARG A 386 -22.59 15.34 38.32
CA ARG A 386 -21.35 14.71 38.77
C ARG A 386 -20.55 14.27 37.56
N VAL A 387 -19.26 14.54 37.60
CA VAL A 387 -18.29 14.12 36.60
C VAL A 387 -17.32 13.15 37.26
N SER A 388 -17.36 11.89 36.85
CA SER A 388 -16.46 10.85 37.34
C SER A 388 -15.25 10.63 36.43
N HIS A 389 -15.33 11.04 35.17
CA HIS A 389 -14.22 10.91 34.24
C HIS A 389 -14.34 11.88 33.06
N LEU A 390 -13.20 12.22 32.46
CA LEU A 390 -13.06 13.03 31.25
C LEU A 390 -12.13 12.30 30.29
N LEU A 391 -12.58 12.15 29.05
CA LEU A 391 -11.88 11.42 28.00
C LEU A 391 -11.31 12.43 26.99
N PHE A 392 -9.99 12.51 26.91
CA PHE A 392 -9.27 13.25 25.88
C PHE A 392 -8.64 12.28 24.88
N ALA A 393 -8.15 12.81 23.75
CA ALA A 393 -7.55 11.98 22.71
C ALA A 393 -6.35 11.15 23.20
N ASP A 394 -5.52 11.72 24.08
CA ASP A 394 -4.30 11.07 24.58
C ASP A 394 -4.35 10.69 26.07
N ASP A 395 -5.30 11.26 26.82
CA ASP A 395 -5.35 11.15 28.28
C ASP A 395 -6.78 10.88 28.78
N THR A 396 -6.89 10.12 29.87
CA THR A 396 -8.16 9.90 30.58
C THR A 396 -8.00 10.38 32.01
N LEU A 397 -8.80 11.35 32.41
CA LEU A 397 -8.86 11.80 33.80
C LEU A 397 -9.99 11.06 34.51
N ILE A 398 -9.69 10.41 35.63
CA ILE A 398 -10.69 9.81 36.50
C ILE A 398 -10.77 10.67 37.75
N LEU A 399 -11.96 11.19 38.04
CA LEU A 399 -12.26 12.06 39.15
C LEU A 399 -13.02 11.27 40.22
N CYS A 400 -12.40 11.07 41.37
CA CYS A 400 -13.02 10.36 42.49
C CYS A 400 -12.66 11.01 43.83
N GLN A 401 -13.30 10.54 44.89
CA GLN A 401 -12.94 10.94 46.25
C GLN A 401 -11.51 10.46 46.57
N ALA A 402 -10.77 11.26 47.34
CA ALA A 402 -9.43 10.92 47.82
C ALA A 402 -9.51 9.94 49.00
N THR A 403 -10.11 8.76 48.77
CA THR A 403 -10.22 7.68 49.74
C THR A 403 -9.58 6.40 49.20
N ASN A 404 -9.12 5.54 50.09
CA ASN A 404 -8.52 4.26 49.71
C ASN A 404 -9.53 3.36 48.99
N GLU A 405 -10.80 3.42 49.39
CA GLU A 405 -11.88 2.64 48.79
C GLU A 405 -12.13 3.06 47.34
N ALA A 406 -12.14 4.37 47.07
CA ALA A 406 -12.29 4.91 45.73
C ALA A 406 -11.11 4.53 44.83
N MET A 407 -9.87 4.64 45.34
CA MET A 407 -8.66 4.25 44.61
C MET A 407 -8.61 2.75 44.31
N GLN A 408 -8.99 1.90 45.26
CA GLN A 408 -9.14 0.46 45.01
C GLN A 408 -10.21 0.18 43.96
N CYS A 409 -11.29 0.98 43.96
CA CYS A 409 -12.36 0.83 42.99
C CYS A 409 -11.90 1.20 41.56
N VAL A 410 -11.17 2.32 41.42
CA VAL A 410 -10.54 2.71 40.16
C VAL A 410 -9.55 1.63 39.70
N GLY A 411 -8.71 1.14 40.60
CA GLY A 411 -7.78 0.04 40.33
C GLY A 411 -8.48 -1.21 39.79
N ARG A 412 -9.60 -1.62 40.39
CA ARG A 412 -10.41 -2.76 39.91
C ARG A 412 -11.01 -2.52 38.53
N VAL A 413 -11.55 -1.33 38.27
CA VAL A 413 -12.09 -0.95 36.95
C VAL A 413 -11.00 -1.03 35.89
N LEU A 414 -9.83 -0.46 36.18
CA LEU A 414 -8.68 -0.50 35.29
C LEU A 414 -8.17 -1.93 35.07
N SER A 415 -8.07 -2.76 36.11
CA SER A 415 -7.66 -4.16 35.97
C SER A 415 -8.66 -5.00 35.17
N LEU A 416 -9.97 -4.74 35.29
CA LEU A 416 -10.98 -5.38 34.44
C LEU A 416 -10.85 -4.92 32.98
N PHE A 417 -10.62 -3.63 32.80
CA PHE A 417 -10.36 -3.03 31.49
C PHE A 417 -9.03 -3.46 30.87
N GLU A 418 -8.02 -3.86 31.65
CA GLU A 418 -6.76 -4.42 31.14
C GLU A 418 -6.94 -5.86 30.63
N LYS A 419 -7.74 -6.66 31.34
CA LYS A 419 -8.02 -8.07 31.02
C LYS A 419 -8.83 -8.24 29.71
N ALA A 420 -9.65 -7.25 29.36
CA ALA A 420 -10.54 -7.29 28.18
C ALA A 420 -9.81 -7.21 26.81
N PRO A 421 -8.80 -6.34 26.59
CA PRO A 421 -8.25 -6.08 25.28
C PRO A 421 -6.71 -6.07 25.28
N GLY A 422 -6.05 -6.70 26.26
CA GLY A 422 -4.58 -6.79 26.34
C GLY A 422 -3.86 -5.46 26.55
N LEU A 423 -4.48 -4.51 27.27
CA LEU A 423 -3.82 -3.26 27.68
C LEU A 423 -3.04 -3.45 28.98
N LYS A 424 -2.04 -2.58 29.16
CA LYS A 424 -1.45 -2.31 30.47
C LYS A 424 -1.57 -0.80 30.70
N VAL A 425 -2.11 -0.42 31.84
CA VAL A 425 -2.08 0.94 32.37
C VAL A 425 -0.62 1.34 32.53
N ASN A 426 -0.29 2.54 32.07
CA ASN A 426 1.03 3.08 32.30
C ASN A 426 1.07 3.71 33.71
N LEU A 427 1.55 2.92 34.68
CA LEU A 427 1.69 3.36 36.06
C LEU A 427 2.74 4.46 36.23
N GLU A 428 3.66 4.66 35.28
CA GLU A 428 4.63 5.78 35.33
C GLU A 428 3.98 7.15 35.11
N LYS A 429 2.77 7.16 34.53
CA LYS A 429 1.95 8.36 34.34
C LYS A 429 0.85 8.53 35.40
N SER A 430 0.73 7.58 36.34
CA SER A 430 -0.40 7.47 37.27
C SER A 430 -0.11 8.03 38.65
#